data_AF-A0A3M0J6B4-F1
#
_entry.id   AF-A0A3M0J6B4-F1
#
_cell.length_a   1.000
_cell.length_b   1.000
_cell.length_c   1.000
_cell.angle_alpha   90.00
_cell.angle_beta   90.00
_cell.angle_gamma   90.00
#
_symmetry.space_group_name_H-M   'P 1'
#
loop_
_entity.id
_entity.type
_entity.pdbx_description
1 polymer ?
#
loop_
_entity_poly.entity_id
_entity_poly.type
_entity_poly.pdbx_seq_one_letter_code
_entity_poly.pdbx_strand_id
1 'polypeptide(L)'
;MSEDIRIHSWPCSYYLDATKQWIPGKLSLTPVSVRFAADKTGELLVDFRLAGIGEIKKESSHLIFSSLTVLEKGTKHWFSSLHPNRNVVFNILEHFWREQLLSSQEAGAGAALGSSKGKELTGMLEGSQKRLEDTAKVLHSQGSSSTTS
;
A
#
# COMPACT_ATOMS: atom_id res chain seq x y z
N MET A 1 -2.26 4.62 -18.40
CA MET A 1 -3.65 4.94 -18.03
C MET A 1 -4.07 3.90 -17.02
N SER A 2 -3.83 4.17 -15.73
CA SER A 2 -4.14 3.21 -14.69
C SER A 2 -5.64 3.33 -14.41
N GLU A 3 -6.38 2.26 -14.69
CA GLU A 3 -7.76 2.16 -14.22
C GLU A 3 -7.75 2.40 -12.72
N ASP A 4 -8.63 3.29 -12.29
CA ASP A 4 -8.72 3.69 -10.90
C ASP A 4 -9.36 2.57 -10.09
N ILE A 5 -8.57 1.54 -9.79
CA ILE A 5 -9.01 0.39 -9.01
C ILE A 5 -9.43 0.93 -7.65
N ARG A 6 -10.73 1.02 -7.46
CA ARG A 6 -11.34 1.44 -6.21
C ARG A 6 -11.36 0.24 -5.27
N ILE A 7 -10.62 0.34 -4.18
CA ILE A 7 -10.59 -0.69 -3.13
C ILE A 7 -11.91 -0.67 -2.38
N HIS A 8 -12.34 0.52 -1.97
CA HIS A 8 -13.60 0.67 -1.24
C HIS A 8 -14.17 2.07 -1.39
N SER A 9 -15.44 2.23 -0.99
CA SER A 9 -16.12 3.50 -0.94
C SER A 9 -17.18 3.49 0.16
N TRP A 10 -17.21 4.57 0.92
CA TRP A 10 -18.09 4.75 2.07
C TRP A 10 -18.93 6.00 1.89
N PRO A 11 -20.26 5.92 2.06
CA PRO A 11 -21.11 7.09 2.26
C PRO A 11 -20.65 7.84 3.51
N CYS A 12 -20.43 9.15 3.37
CA CYS A 12 -20.09 10.04 4.48
C CYS A 12 -20.38 11.49 4.12
N SER A 13 -20.10 12.40 5.06
CA SER A 13 -20.12 13.84 4.80
C SER A 13 -18.73 14.43 4.95
N TYR A 14 -18.37 15.37 4.08
CA TYR A 14 -17.14 16.14 4.16
C TYR A 14 -17.43 17.57 4.60
N TYR A 15 -16.65 18.11 5.53
CA TYR A 15 -16.79 19.51 5.91
C TYR A 15 -16.03 20.41 4.94
N LEU A 16 -16.76 21.23 4.19
CA LEU A 16 -16.19 22.20 3.28
C LEU A 16 -15.99 23.54 4.00
N ASP A 17 -14.72 23.89 4.27
CA ASP A 17 -14.41 25.08 5.05
C ASP A 17 -14.85 26.38 4.37
N ALA A 18 -14.77 26.44 3.03
CA ALA A 18 -15.15 27.62 2.24
C ALA A 18 -16.62 28.03 2.44
N THR A 19 -17.52 27.06 2.61
CA THR A 19 -18.95 27.30 2.82
C THR A 19 -19.40 27.00 4.25
N LYS A 20 -18.49 26.54 5.11
CA LYS A 20 -18.74 26.12 6.51
C LYS A 20 -19.88 25.09 6.64
N GLN A 21 -19.98 24.16 5.67
CA GLN A 21 -21.08 23.20 5.59
C GLN A 21 -20.59 21.75 5.43
N TRP A 22 -21.42 20.82 5.89
CA TRP A 22 -21.24 19.38 5.63
C TRP A 22 -21.87 19.01 4.28
N ILE A 23 -21.04 18.52 3.36
CA ILE A 23 -21.46 18.08 2.04
C ILE A 23 -21.60 16.55 2.05
N PRO A 24 -22.79 15.99 1.74
CA PRO A 24 -22.95 14.55 1.62
C PRO A 24 -22.27 14.04 0.35
N GLY A 25 -21.66 12.85 0.44
CA GLY A 25 -20.93 12.27 -0.66
C GLY A 25 -20.33 10.92 -0.33
N LYS A 26 -19.31 10.56 -1.11
CA LYS A 26 -18.62 9.27 -1.00
C LYS A 26 -17.13 9.46 -0.85
N LEU A 27 -16.59 8.97 0.25
CA LEU A 27 -15.16 8.78 0.43
C LEU A 27 -14.76 7.50 -0.29
N SER A 28 -13.83 7.57 -1.23
CA SER A 28 -13.33 6.43 -1.99
C SER A 28 -11.84 6.25 -1.71
N LEU A 29 -11.45 5.00 -1.54
CA LEU A 29 -10.07 4.59 -1.36
C LEU A 29 -9.60 3.83 -2.60
N THR A 30 -8.41 4.20 -3.06
CA THR A 30 -7.65 3.52 -4.11
C THR A 30 -6.32 3.08 -3.51
N PRO A 31 -5.52 2.25 -4.21
CA PRO A 31 -4.21 1.84 -3.70
C PRO A 31 -3.28 3.01 -3.34
N VAL A 32 -3.43 4.16 -3.98
CA VAL A 32 -2.50 5.30 -3.84
C VAL A 32 -3.12 6.58 -3.28
N SER A 33 -4.45 6.69 -3.26
CA SER A 33 -5.14 7.95 -2.96
C SER A 33 -6.48 7.76 -2.26
N VAL A 34 -6.88 8.80 -1.53
CA VAL A 34 -8.18 8.97 -0.91
C VAL A 34 -8.89 10.13 -1.59
N ARG A 35 -10.16 9.92 -1.94
CA ARG A 35 -10.95 10.88 -2.71
C ARG A 35 -12.32 11.07 -2.13
N PHE A 36 -12.85 12.28 -2.19
CA PHE A 36 -14.24 12.56 -1.83
C PHE A 36 -14.97 13.23 -2.98
N ALA A 37 -16.08 12.60 -3.41
CA ALA A 37 -16.98 13.16 -4.40
C ALA A 37 -18.33 13.50 -3.77
N ALA A 38 -18.85 14.70 -4.03
CA ALA A 38 -20.14 15.15 -3.55
C ALA A 38 -21.28 14.43 -4.29
N ASP A 39 -22.31 13.96 -3.56
CA ASP A 39 -23.39 13.15 -4.15
C ASP A 39 -24.24 13.94 -5.15
N LYS A 40 -24.49 15.23 -4.88
CA LYS A 40 -25.40 16.05 -5.70
C LYS A 40 -24.79 16.45 -7.04
N THR A 41 -23.51 16.78 -7.06
CA THR A 41 -22.83 17.34 -8.24
C THR A 41 -21.89 16.35 -8.90
N GLY A 42 -21.50 15.27 -8.20
CA GLY A 42 -20.41 14.38 -8.62
C GLY A 42 -19.03 15.03 -8.55
N GLU A 43 -18.94 16.26 -8.05
CA GLU A 43 -17.70 17.04 -7.99
C GLU A 43 -16.72 16.43 -7.00
N LEU A 44 -15.47 16.31 -7.43
CA LEU A 44 -14.35 15.86 -6.61
C LEU A 44 -13.85 17.01 -5.73
N LEU A 45 -14.24 17.02 -4.46
CA LEU A 45 -13.86 18.08 -3.51
C LEU A 45 -12.51 17.84 -2.85
N VAL A 46 -12.07 16.58 -2.79
CA VAL A 46 -10.82 16.18 -2.16
C VAL A 46 -10.19 15.06 -2.98
N ASP A 47 -8.91 15.20 -3.27
CA ASP A 47 -8.07 14.14 -3.82
C ASP A 47 -6.64 14.31 -3.30
N PHE A 48 -6.20 13.36 -2.48
CA PHE A 48 -4.83 13.34 -2.00
C PHE A 48 -4.25 11.93 -1.97
N ARG A 49 -2.93 11.87 -2.13
CA ARG A 49 -2.17 10.62 -2.06
C ARG A 49 -2.02 10.17 -0.62
N LEU A 50 -2.07 8.86 -0.38
CA LEU A 50 -1.83 8.25 0.94
C LEU A 50 -0.46 8.65 1.50
N ALA A 51 0.58 8.72 0.65
CA ALA A 51 1.91 9.17 1.05
C ALA A 51 1.98 10.64 1.53
N GLY A 52 0.97 11.47 1.21
CA GLY A 52 0.88 12.86 1.68
C GLY A 52 0.20 13.01 3.04
N ILE A 53 -0.40 11.94 3.56
CA ILE A 53 -1.09 11.94 4.85
C ILE A 53 -0.03 11.92 5.97
N GLY A 54 -0.10 12.90 6.85
CA GLY A 54 0.71 12.95 8.07
C GLY A 54 0.01 12.29 9.26
N GLU A 55 -1.32 12.33 9.30
CA GLU A 55 -2.09 11.79 10.43
C GLU A 55 -3.52 11.43 10.02
N ILE A 56 -4.04 10.36 10.61
CA ILE A 56 -5.48 10.04 10.61
C ILE A 56 -5.92 9.92 12.07
N LYS A 57 -6.97 10.63 12.46
CA LYS A 57 -7.48 10.65 13.84
C LYS A 57 -8.97 10.32 13.89
N LYS A 58 -9.34 9.53 14.90
CA LYS A 58 -10.73 9.38 15.31
C LYS A 58 -11.05 10.53 16.24
N GLU A 59 -12.02 11.35 15.86
CA GLU A 59 -12.47 12.46 16.69
C GLU A 59 -13.72 11.99 17.45
N SER A 60 -13.74 12.28 18.75
CA SER A 60 -14.89 12.09 19.61
C SER A 60 -15.04 13.33 20.45
N SER A 61 -16.16 14.03 20.29
CA SER A 61 -16.56 15.05 21.25
C SER A 61 -17.81 14.60 21.98
N HIS A 62 -17.97 15.05 23.22
CA HIS A 62 -19.10 14.75 24.10
C HIS A 62 -20.46 15.25 23.55
N LEU A 63 -20.46 16.01 22.45
CA LEU A 63 -21.62 16.71 21.90
C LEU A 63 -21.81 16.54 20.37
N ILE A 64 -20.94 15.82 19.65
CA ILE A 64 -20.96 15.80 18.17
C ILE A 64 -20.71 14.41 17.57
N PHE A 65 -21.31 14.22 16.40
CA PHE A 65 -21.29 13.03 15.55
C PHE A 65 -19.92 12.36 15.42
N SER A 66 -19.94 11.03 15.36
CA SER A 66 -18.77 10.19 15.11
C SER A 66 -18.02 10.65 13.84
N SER A 67 -16.80 11.15 14.01
CA SER A 67 -16.02 11.79 12.94
C SER A 67 -14.58 11.29 12.88
N LEU A 68 -13.96 11.55 11.74
CA LEU A 68 -12.58 11.22 11.41
C LEU A 68 -11.93 12.44 10.78
N THR A 69 -10.67 12.68 11.13
CA THR A 69 -9.87 13.72 10.50
C THR A 69 -8.66 13.13 9.79
N VAL A 70 -8.31 13.72 8.66
CA VAL A 70 -7.09 13.40 7.91
C VAL A 70 -6.29 14.68 7.77
N LEU A 71 -5.04 14.65 8.22
CA LEU A 71 -4.09 15.74 8.03
C LEU A 71 -3.24 15.45 6.80
N GLU A 72 -3.41 16.22 5.73
CA GLU A 72 -2.62 16.14 4.50
C GLU A 72 -1.83 17.44 4.33
N LYS A 73 -0.50 17.36 4.31
CA LYS A 73 0.41 18.52 4.12
C LYS A 73 0.02 19.80 4.89
N GLY A 74 -0.54 19.67 6.10
CA GLY A 74 -0.97 20.78 6.94
C GLY A 74 -2.44 21.18 6.81
N THR A 75 -3.18 20.65 5.84
CA THR A 75 -4.63 20.81 5.70
C THR A 75 -5.37 19.71 6.45
N LYS A 76 -6.28 20.10 7.36
CA LYS A 76 -7.10 19.17 8.15
C LYS A 76 -8.45 18.95 7.47
N HIS A 77 -8.66 17.76 6.92
CA HIS A 77 -9.90 17.31 6.30
C HIS A 77 -10.80 16.64 7.34
N TRP A 78 -12.06 17.04 7.40
CA TRP A 78 -13.03 16.48 8.36
C TRP A 78 -14.09 15.65 7.65
N PHE A 79 -14.31 14.43 8.16
CA PHE A 79 -15.33 13.50 7.68
C PHE A 79 -16.24 13.08 8.83
N SER A 80 -17.53 12.99 8.58
CA SER A 80 -18.54 12.54 9.55
C SER A 80 -19.58 11.65 8.89
N SER A 81 -20.55 11.12 9.66
CA SER A 81 -21.62 10.25 9.14
C SER A 81 -21.08 9.06 8.34
N LEU A 82 -19.94 8.51 8.79
CA LEU A 82 -19.21 7.43 8.12
C LEU A 82 -19.97 6.11 8.26
N HIS A 83 -20.29 5.48 7.14
CA HIS A 83 -20.95 4.17 7.10
C HIS A 83 -19.95 3.06 6.70
N PRO A 84 -20.03 1.86 7.32
CA PRO A 84 -21.02 1.42 8.31
C PRO A 84 -20.81 2.03 9.71
N ASN A 85 -19.57 2.42 10.05
CA ASN A 85 -19.25 3.28 11.19
C ASN A 85 -17.82 3.82 11.05
N ARG A 86 -17.50 4.85 11.84
CA ARG A 86 -16.19 5.51 11.91
C ARG A 86 -15.00 4.60 12.20
N ASN A 87 -15.18 3.53 13.00
CA ASN A 87 -14.07 2.64 13.34
C ASN A 87 -13.66 1.76 12.16
N VAL A 88 -14.63 1.25 11.41
CA VAL A 88 -14.37 0.44 10.21
C VAL A 88 -13.63 1.28 9.17
N VAL A 89 -14.13 2.48 8.87
CA VAL A 89 -13.49 3.36 7.89
C VAL A 89 -12.09 3.78 8.36
N PHE A 90 -11.93 4.12 9.63
CA PHE A 90 -10.61 4.44 10.21
C PHE A 90 -9.62 3.28 10.04
N ASN A 91 -9.99 2.06 10.45
CA ASN A 91 -9.08 0.91 10.42
C ASN A 91 -8.59 0.61 9.00
N ILE A 92 -9.50 0.70 8.02
CA ILE A 92 -9.14 0.45 6.61
C ILE A 92 -8.24 1.56 6.08
N LEU A 93 -8.60 2.83 6.28
CA LEU A 93 -7.76 3.95 5.85
C LEU A 93 -6.37 3.94 6.51
N GLU A 94 -6.32 3.66 7.82
CA GLU A 94 -5.06 3.58 8.57
C GLU A 94 -4.18 2.45 8.05
N HIS A 95 -4.75 1.28 7.75
CA HIS A 95 -4.01 0.15 7.20
C HIS A 95 -3.32 0.53 5.88
N PHE A 96 -4.08 1.02 4.89
CA PHE A 96 -3.50 1.37 3.59
C PHE A 96 -2.52 2.53 3.66
N TRP A 97 -2.76 3.51 4.53
CA TRP A 97 -1.81 4.59 4.76
C TRP A 97 -0.48 4.06 5.32
N ARG A 98 -0.52 3.20 6.35
CA ARG A 98 0.67 2.61 6.96
C ARG A 98 1.42 1.70 6.01
N GLU A 99 0.72 0.87 5.24
CA GLU A 99 1.36 0.03 4.22
C GLU A 99 2.11 0.85 3.17
N GLN A 100 1.57 2.01 2.77
CA GLN A 100 2.27 2.90 1.86
C GLN A 100 3.54 3.52 2.47
N LEU A 101 3.53 3.83 3.77
CA LEU A 101 4.74 4.29 4.47
C LEU A 101 5.81 3.19 4.53
N LEU A 102 5.41 1.94 4.77
CA LEU A 102 6.31 0.78 4.79
C LEU A 102 6.91 0.51 3.42
N SER A 103 6.10 0.50 2.36
CA SER A 103 6.57 0.34 0.98
C SER A 103 7.53 1.45 0.57
N SER A 104 7.27 2.70 0.95
CA SER A 104 8.19 3.82 0.71
C SER A 104 9.50 3.68 1.48
N GLN A 105 9.47 3.12 2.70
CA GLN A 105 10.68 2.85 3.49
C GLN A 105 11.51 1.73 2.88
N GLU A 106 10.88 0.67 2.37
CA GLU A 106 11.56 -0.41 1.64
C GLU A 106 12.15 0.09 0.32
N ALA A 107 11.44 0.97 -0.40
CA ALA A 107 11.95 1.64 -1.60
C ALA A 107 13.10 2.62 -1.27
N GLY A 108 13.05 3.31 -0.12
CA GLY A 108 14.09 4.23 0.34
C GLY A 108 15.34 3.53 0.87
N ALA A 109 15.17 2.42 1.59
CA ALA A 109 16.25 1.52 1.98
C ALA A 109 16.86 0.81 0.75
N GLY A 110 16.05 0.54 -0.27
CA GLY A 110 16.49 0.09 -1.60
C GLY A 110 17.17 1.18 -2.44
N ALA A 111 16.83 2.46 -2.25
CA ALA A 111 17.43 3.59 -2.96
C ALA A 111 18.78 4.03 -2.36
N ALA A 112 18.99 3.83 -1.05
CA ALA A 112 20.32 3.85 -0.44
C ALA A 112 21.19 2.65 -0.89
N LEU A 113 20.56 1.62 -1.47
CA LEU A 113 21.18 0.51 -2.19
C LEU A 113 20.99 0.66 -3.71
N GLY A 114 21.08 1.89 -4.22
CA GLY A 114 21.15 2.15 -5.64
C GLY A 114 22.35 1.42 -6.27
N SER A 115 22.04 0.49 -7.18
CA SER A 115 22.95 -0.07 -8.20
C SER A 115 23.86 -1.26 -7.85
N SER A 116 23.37 -2.29 -7.16
CA SER A 116 24.07 -3.60 -7.18
C SER A 116 23.15 -4.83 -7.31
N LYS A 117 21.99 -4.83 -6.64
CA LYS A 117 21.23 -6.07 -6.42
C LYS A 117 20.34 -6.55 -7.58
N GLY A 118 20.24 -5.79 -8.66
CA GLY A 118 19.54 -6.21 -9.90
C GLY A 118 20.40 -7.07 -10.82
N LYS A 119 21.74 -7.05 -10.68
CA LYS A 119 22.65 -7.93 -11.42
C LYS A 119 22.98 -9.23 -10.67
N GLU A 120 22.77 -9.26 -9.35
CA GLU A 120 23.16 -10.40 -8.52
C GLU A 120 22.10 -11.52 -8.43
N LEU A 121 20.86 -11.26 -8.86
CA LEU A 121 19.84 -12.32 -8.92
C LEU A 121 19.86 -13.12 -10.23
N THR A 122 20.53 -12.61 -11.29
CA THR A 122 20.83 -13.41 -12.49
C THR A 122 22.16 -14.17 -12.33
N GLY A 123 23.11 -13.65 -11.54
CA GLY A 123 24.36 -14.35 -11.23
C GLY A 123 24.23 -15.53 -10.25
N MET A 124 23.18 -15.54 -9.41
CA MET A 124 22.92 -16.64 -8.46
C MET A 124 22.04 -17.78 -9.02
N LEU A 125 21.60 -17.71 -10.28
CA LEU A 125 20.96 -18.85 -10.96
C LEU A 125 21.96 -19.69 -11.78
N GLU A 126 23.06 -19.10 -12.24
CA GLU A 126 24.10 -19.81 -13.02
C GLU A 126 25.06 -20.63 -12.14
N GLY A 127 25.06 -20.42 -10.81
CA GLY A 127 25.94 -21.14 -9.88
C GLY A 127 25.44 -22.52 -9.43
N SER A 128 24.16 -22.85 -9.59
CA SER A 128 23.59 -24.11 -9.05
C SER A 128 23.56 -25.27 -10.03
N GLN A 129 23.86 -25.06 -11.31
CA GLN A 129 23.87 -26.13 -12.32
C GLN A 129 25.27 -26.63 -12.68
N LYS A 130 26.25 -26.45 -11.78
CA LYS A 130 27.61 -27.01 -11.92
C LYS A 130 28.09 -27.74 -10.67
N ARG A 131 27.18 -28.45 -10.00
CA ARG A 131 27.53 -29.26 -8.81
C ARG A 131 26.70 -30.52 -8.60
N LEU A 132 25.87 -30.90 -9.58
CA LEU A 132 25.19 -32.20 -9.62
C LEU A 132 25.79 -33.17 -10.65
N GLU A 133 26.63 -32.70 -11.58
CA GLU A 133 27.30 -33.60 -12.55
C GLU A 133 28.58 -34.25 -12.00
N ASP A 134 29.27 -33.64 -11.03
CA ASP A 134 30.54 -34.19 -10.52
C ASP A 134 30.38 -35.36 -9.53
N THR A 135 29.17 -35.65 -9.04
CA THR A 135 28.92 -36.83 -8.19
C THR A 135 28.32 -38.00 -8.95
N ALA A 136 27.86 -37.80 -10.20
CA ALA A 136 27.41 -38.89 -11.06
C ALA A 136 28.57 -39.57 -11.82
N LYS A 137 29.73 -38.90 -11.95
CA LYS A 137 30.91 -39.46 -12.62
C LYS A 137 31.84 -40.30 -11.73
N VAL A 138 31.73 -40.21 -10.40
CA VAL A 138 32.57 -41.01 -9.48
C VAL A 138 31.99 -42.41 -9.24
N LEU A 139 30.74 -42.68 -9.63
CA LEU A 139 30.11 -44.00 -9.47
C LEU A 139 30.12 -44.86 -10.74
N HIS A 140 30.74 -44.41 -11.83
CA HIS A 140 30.82 -45.16 -13.09
C HIS A 140 32.20 -45.74 -13.40
N SER A 141 33.14 -45.73 -12.45
CA SER A 141 34.49 -46.31 -12.61
C SER A 141 34.87 -47.36 -11.57
N GLN A 142 33.91 -48.01 -10.90
CA GLN A 142 34.17 -49.21 -10.07
C GLN A 142 33.32 -50.41 -10.50
N GLY A 143 33.25 -50.64 -11.81
CA GLY A 143 32.69 -51.87 -12.36
C GLY A 143 33.38 -52.22 -13.67
N SER A 144 34.12 -53.33 -13.68
CA SER A 144 34.90 -53.95 -14.77
C SER A 144 36.39 -53.57 -14.77
N SER A 145 37.38 -54.46 -14.85
CA SER A 145 37.45 -55.93 -14.87
C SER A 145 38.93 -56.34 -14.67
N SER A 146 39.15 -57.46 -13.97
CA SER A 146 40.07 -58.56 -14.27
C SER A 146 41.57 -58.39 -14.61
N THR A 147 42.34 -59.37 -14.09
CA THR A 147 43.66 -59.92 -14.54
C THR A 147 44.89 -59.05 -14.25
N THR A 148 46.03 -59.52 -13.71
CA THR A 148 46.85 -60.75 -13.92
C THR A 148 47.86 -60.78 -12.73
N SER A 149 48.27 -61.91 -12.15
CA SER A 149 49.30 -62.87 -12.61
C SER A 149 49.40 -64.03 -11.64
#